data_AF-A0A180FCV1-F1
#
_entry.id   AF-A0A180FCV1-F1
#
_cell.length_a   1.000
_cell.length_b   1.000
_cell.length_c   1.000
_cell.angle_alpha   90.00
_cell.angle_beta   90.00
_cell.angle_gamma   90.00
#
_symmetry.space_group_name_H-M   'P 1'
#
loop_
_entity.id
_entity.type
_entity.pdbx_description
1 polymer ?
#
loop_
_entity_poly.entity_id
_entity_poly.type
_entity_poly.pdbx_seq_one_letter_code
_entity_poly.pdbx_strand_id
1 'polypeptide(L)'
;MKKITIAEVEYNLRYTVRSLIIFGQLKENAEMKGEIVDESLMYYAVLAANNKETFRLSYDDFIDIEVSVFVKIREWMKDEQAIVNLLSGKQEEPDAGSEKKNT
;
A
#
# COMPACT_ATOMS: atom_id res chain seq x y z
N MET A 1 4.12 -9.44 12.09
CA MET A 1 3.05 -8.80 11.30
C MET A 1 3.04 -7.34 11.66
N LYS A 2 3.17 -6.43 10.68
CA LYS A 2 3.09 -4.99 10.92
C LYS A 2 1.64 -4.61 11.21
N LYS A 3 1.45 -3.62 12.07
CA LYS A 3 0.14 -3.11 12.45
C LYS A 3 0.10 -1.60 12.29
N ILE A 4 -1.09 -1.06 12.06
CA ILE A 4 -1.36 0.38 11.99
C ILE A 4 -2.65 0.70 12.74
N THR A 5 -2.70 1.86 13.37
CA THR A 5 -3.90 2.36 14.04
C THR A 5 -4.57 3.42 13.19
N ILE A 6 -5.86 3.24 12.89
CA ILE A 6 -6.69 4.18 12.14
C ILE A 6 -7.98 4.36 12.95
N ALA A 7 -8.31 5.60 13.32
CA ALA A 7 -9.48 5.92 14.14
C ALA A 7 -9.60 5.02 15.38
N GLU A 8 -8.51 4.90 16.16
CA GLU A 8 -8.42 4.08 17.39
C GLU A 8 -8.56 2.56 17.19
N VAL A 9 -8.75 2.09 15.96
CA VAL A 9 -8.82 0.67 15.62
C VAL A 9 -7.46 0.20 15.08
N GLU A 10 -6.98 -0.93 15.59
CA GLU A 10 -5.75 -1.56 15.13
C GLU A 10 -6.01 -2.51 13.96
N TYR A 11 -5.28 -2.31 12.86
CA TYR A 11 -5.35 -3.11 11.64
C TYR A 11 -4.01 -3.80 11.37
N ASN A 12 -4.09 -5.04 10.89
CA ASN A 12 -2.97 -5.81 10.40
C ASN A 12 -2.66 -5.43 8.95
N LEU A 13 -1.39 -5.19 8.68
CA LEU A 13 -0.85 -4.96 7.33
C LEU A 13 -0.14 -6.22 6.86
N ARG A 14 -0.57 -6.75 5.72
CA ARG A 14 0.08 -7.87 5.03
C ARG A 14 -0.24 -7.82 3.53
N TYR A 15 0.78 -7.81 2.69
CA TYR A 15 0.57 -7.88 1.25
C TYR A 15 0.34 -9.34 0.84
N THR A 16 -0.88 -9.66 0.39
CA THR A 16 -1.29 -11.03 0.08
C THR A 16 -1.94 -11.14 -1.29
N VAL A 17 -2.03 -12.36 -1.83
CA VAL A 17 -2.81 -12.65 -3.05
C VAL A 17 -4.28 -12.21 -2.90
N ARG A 18 -4.86 -12.34 -1.69
CA ARG A 18 -6.21 -11.85 -1.41
C ARG A 18 -6.30 -10.33 -1.56
N SER A 19 -5.29 -9.58 -1.10
CA SER A 19 -5.22 -8.13 -1.26
C SER A 19 -5.24 -7.74 -2.75
N LEU A 20 -4.49 -8.46 -3.59
CA LEU A 20 -4.48 -8.27 -5.04
C LEU A 20 -5.84 -8.51 -5.70
N ILE A 21 -6.52 -9.59 -5.31
CA ILE A 21 -7.85 -9.92 -5.84
C ILE A 21 -8.87 -8.85 -5.46
N ILE A 22 -8.90 -8.44 -4.18
CA ILE A 22 -9.81 -7.39 -3.71
C ILE A 22 -9.50 -6.06 -4.42
N PHE A 23 -8.22 -5.71 -4.57
CA PHE A 23 -7.82 -4.52 -5.32
C PHE A 23 -8.34 -4.55 -6.76
N GLY A 24 -8.21 -5.67 -7.48
CA GLY A 24 -8.72 -5.81 -8.83
C GLY A 24 -10.23 -5.56 -8.92
N GLN A 25 -10.99 -6.12 -7.98
CA GLN A 25 -12.45 -5.92 -7.89
C GLN A 25 -12.81 -4.46 -7.59
N LEU A 26 -12.10 -3.82 -6.67
CA LEU A 26 -12.34 -2.42 -6.32
C LEU A 26 -12.03 -1.49 -7.50
N LYS A 27 -10.91 -1.73 -8.19
CA LYS A 27 -10.46 -0.94 -9.33
C LYS A 27 -11.41 -1.04 -10.52
N GLU A 28 -11.97 -2.22 -10.78
CA GLU A 28 -12.98 -2.42 -11.83
C GLU A 28 -14.25 -1.57 -11.58
N ASN A 29 -14.61 -1.37 -10.31
CA ASN A 29 -15.80 -0.62 -9.90
C ASN A 29 -15.51 0.85 -9.52
N ALA A 30 -14.28 1.32 -9.68
CA ALA A 30 -13.90 2.68 -9.28
C ALA A 30 -14.43 3.72 -10.28
N GLU A 31 -15.11 4.74 -9.76
CA GLU A 31 -15.61 5.87 -10.56
C GLU A 31 -14.48 6.83 -10.97
N MET A 32 -13.48 6.99 -10.09
CA MET A 32 -12.31 7.81 -10.31
C MET A 32 -11.12 6.97 -10.77
N LYS A 33 -10.25 7.57 -11.58
CA LYS A 33 -9.01 6.94 -12.07
C LYS A 33 -7.82 7.86 -11.81
N GLY A 34 -6.67 7.25 -11.54
CA GLY A 34 -5.42 7.95 -11.33
C GLY A 34 -4.46 7.14 -10.48
N GLU A 35 -3.17 7.47 -10.53
CA GLU A 35 -2.14 6.75 -9.78
C GLU A 35 -2.40 6.76 -8.27
N ILE A 36 -2.76 7.93 -7.71
CA ILE A 36 -3.07 8.05 -6.29
C ILE A 36 -4.34 7.28 -5.90
N VAL A 37 -5.31 7.17 -6.81
CA VAL A 37 -6.55 6.38 -6.60
C VAL A 37 -6.24 4.90 -6.62
N ASP A 38 -5.42 4.44 -7.57
CA ASP A 38 -4.96 3.05 -7.61
C ASP A 38 -4.18 2.70 -6.33
N GLU A 39 -3.34 3.61 -5.85
CA GLU A 39 -2.58 3.45 -4.62
C GLU A 39 -3.48 3.36 -3.39
N SER A 40 -4.47 4.26 -3.26
CA SER A 40 -5.42 4.23 -2.15
C SER A 40 -6.30 2.98 -2.17
N LEU A 41 -6.77 2.54 -3.34
CA LEU A 41 -7.53 1.30 -3.47
C LEU A 41 -6.70 0.07 -3.09
N MET A 42 -5.41 0.03 -3.45
CA MET A 42 -4.51 -1.05 -3.05
C MET A 42 -4.35 -1.13 -1.52
N TYR A 43 -4.18 0.02 -0.88
CA TYR A 43 -4.00 0.08 0.58
C TYR A 43 -5.27 -0.31 1.32
N TYR A 44 -6.41 0.17 0.85
CA TYR A 44 -7.72 -0.24 1.35
C TYR A 44 -7.94 -1.75 1.19
N ALA A 45 -7.57 -2.33 0.03
CA ALA A 45 -7.65 -3.77 -0.21
C ALA A 45 -6.76 -4.58 0.75
N VAL A 46 -5.56 -4.07 1.08
CA VAL A 46 -4.70 -4.69 2.10
C VAL A 46 -5.39 -4.74 3.45
N LEU A 47 -6.01 -3.64 3.90
CA LEU A 47 -6.70 -3.60 5.18
C LEU A 47 -7.91 -4.56 5.18
N ALA A 48 -8.74 -4.50 4.14
CA ALA A 48 -9.92 -5.35 4.00
C ALA A 48 -9.56 -6.85 3.96
N ALA A 49 -8.49 -7.22 3.25
CA ALA A 49 -8.07 -8.61 3.11
C ALA A 49 -7.67 -9.27 4.44
N ASN A 50 -7.04 -8.50 5.33
CA ASN A 50 -6.34 -9.03 6.50
C ASN A 50 -7.07 -8.82 7.83
N ASN A 51 -8.17 -8.08 7.83
CA ASN A 51 -8.87 -7.70 9.05
C ASN A 51 -10.36 -8.08 9.02
N LYS A 52 -10.73 -9.16 8.33
CA LYS A 52 -12.13 -9.50 7.98
C LYS A 52 -13.15 -9.39 9.12
N GLU A 53 -12.78 -9.81 10.32
CA GLU A 53 -13.70 -9.81 11.47
C GLU A 53 -13.95 -8.40 12.01
N THR A 54 -12.91 -7.56 11.99
CA THR A 54 -12.88 -6.21 12.57
C THR A 54 -13.01 -5.09 11.55
N PHE A 55 -12.89 -5.39 10.26
CA PHE A 55 -12.90 -4.38 9.19
C PHE A 55 -14.30 -3.79 9.01
N ARG A 56 -14.44 -2.52 9.38
CA ARG A 56 -15.68 -1.74 9.28
C ARG A 56 -15.48 -0.37 8.65
N LEU A 57 -14.23 -0.02 8.30
CA LEU A 57 -13.87 1.23 7.66
C LEU A 57 -14.40 1.23 6.21
N SER A 58 -15.22 2.22 5.84
CA SER A 58 -15.64 2.39 4.45
C SER A 58 -14.51 2.96 3.61
N TYR A 59 -14.65 2.95 2.28
CA TYR A 59 -13.64 3.55 1.41
C TYR A 59 -13.57 5.08 1.56
N ASP A 60 -14.73 5.74 1.73
CA ASP A 60 -14.80 7.17 1.97
C ASP A 60 -14.12 7.55 3.29
N ASP A 61 -14.41 6.81 4.37
CA ASP A 61 -13.71 7.02 5.65
C ASP A 61 -12.21 6.76 5.55
N PHE A 62 -11.79 5.85 4.64
CA PHE A 62 -10.38 5.55 4.43
C PHE A 62 -9.64 6.66 3.68
N ILE A 63 -10.26 7.32 2.70
CA ILE A 63 -9.62 8.43 1.99
C ILE A 63 -9.67 9.75 2.78
N ASP A 64 -10.54 9.83 3.80
CA ASP A 64 -10.62 10.94 4.74
C ASP A 64 -9.59 10.84 5.90
N ILE A 65 -8.77 9.78 5.95
CA ILE A 65 -7.76 9.65 6.99
C ILE A 65 -6.66 10.72 6.88
N GLU A 66 -6.03 11.01 8.00
CA GLU A 66 -4.84 11.87 8.06
C GLU A 66 -3.76 11.42 7.06
N VAL A 67 -3.25 12.36 6.26
CA VAL A 67 -2.19 12.10 5.25
C VAL A 67 -0.99 11.38 5.85
N SER A 68 -0.66 11.66 7.12
CA SER A 68 0.43 10.99 7.84
C SER A 68 0.22 9.48 8.01
N VAL A 69 -1.03 9.03 8.13
CA VAL A 69 -1.39 7.60 8.20
C VAL A 69 -1.23 6.96 6.83
N PHE A 70 -1.70 7.64 5.78
CA PHE A 70 -1.52 7.17 4.40
C PHE A 70 -0.05 6.99 4.04
N VAL A 71 0.81 7.96 4.39
CA VAL A 71 2.26 7.89 4.18
C VAL A 71 2.89 6.70 4.91
N LYS A 72 2.46 6.40 6.15
CA LYS A 72 2.95 5.22 6.89
C LYS A 72 2.60 3.91 6.20
N ILE A 73 1.40 3.79 5.61
CA ILE A 73 1.00 2.61 4.83
C ILE A 73 1.87 2.51 3.57
N ARG A 74 2.12 3.65 2.91
CA ARG A 74 2.98 3.72 1.72
C ARG A 74 4.41 3.28 1.98
N GLU A 75 5.02 3.76 3.06
CA GLU A 75 6.35 3.34 3.48
C GLU A 75 6.41 1.83 3.75
N TRP A 76 5.45 1.31 4.51
CA TRP A 76 5.36 -0.13 4.74
C TRP A 76 5.19 -0.92 3.44
N MET A 77 4.35 -0.45 2.50
CA MET A 77 4.12 -1.14 1.24
C MET A 77 5.38 -1.17 0.36
N LYS A 78 6.19 -0.11 0.37
CA LYS A 78 7.49 -0.08 -0.34
C LYS A 78 8.42 -1.16 0.21
N ASP A 79 8.50 -1.31 1.53
CA ASP A 79 9.31 -2.36 2.16
C ASP A 79 8.87 -3.76 1.72
N GLU A 80 7.56 -4.03 1.66
CA GLU A 80 7.02 -5.32 1.21
C GLU A 80 7.30 -5.58 -0.27
N GLN A 81 7.16 -4.55 -1.13
CA GLN A 81 7.43 -4.68 -2.57
C GLN A 81 8.91 -4.89 -2.85
N ALA A 82 9.82 -4.26 -2.08
CA ALA A 82 11.25 -4.51 -2.19
C ALA A 82 11.58 -5.99 -1.96
N ILE A 83 10.91 -6.64 -1.00
CA ILE A 83 11.07 -8.10 -0.77
C ILE A 83 10.58 -8.90 -1.98
N VAL A 84 9.42 -8.54 -2.55
CA VAL A 84 8.90 -9.22 -3.76
C VAL A 84 9.81 -9.02 -4.96
N ASN A 85 10.39 -7.82 -5.14
CA ASN A 85 11.33 -7.52 -6.22
C ASN A 85 12.63 -8.30 -6.06
N LEU A 86 13.18 -8.36 -4.84
CA LEU A 86 14.36 -9.17 -4.50
C LEU A 86 14.12 -10.66 -4.81
N LEU A 87 12.95 -11.19 -4.45
CA LEU A 87 12.58 -12.58 -4.69
C LEU A 87 12.26 -12.90 -6.16
N SER A 88 11.82 -11.90 -6.94
CA SER A 88 11.51 -12.05 -8.37
C SER A 88 12.71 -11.78 -9.29
N GLY A 89 13.89 -11.52 -8.72
CA GLY A 89 15.14 -11.31 -9.47
C GLY A 89 15.22 -9.97 -10.21
N LYS A 90 14.33 -9.01 -9.90
CA LYS A 90 14.45 -7.64 -10.39
C LYS A 90 15.45 -6.92 -9.50
N GLN A 91 16.70 -6.81 -9.95
CA GLN A 91 17.69 -5.93 -9.33
C GLN A 91 17.17 -4.48 -9.45
N GLU A 92 17.09 -3.76 -8.33
CA GLU A 92 17.04 -2.31 -8.36
C GLU A 92 18.34 -1.83 -9.01
N GLU A 93 18.25 -1.19 -10.18
CA GLU A 93 19.40 -0.46 -10.70
C GLU A 93 19.75 0.62 -9.67
N PRO A 94 21.00 0.68 -9.19
CA PRO A 94 21.43 1.77 -8.33
C PRO A 94 21.28 3.08 -9.09
N ASP A 95 20.65 4.06 -8.45
CA ASP A 95 20.49 5.43 -8.94
C ASP A 95 21.87 5.96 -9.38
N ALA A 96 22.10 6.05 -10.68
CA ALA A 96 23.34 6.51 -11.28
C ALA A 96 23.45 8.03 -11.10
N GLY A 97 23.77 8.44 -9.88
CA GLY A 97 23.60 9.83 -9.45
C GLY A 97 24.65 10.36 -8.48
N SER A 98 25.87 9.82 -8.44
CA SER A 98 26.99 10.53 -7.80
C SER A 98 28.38 9.99 -8.21
N GLU A 99 28.86 10.36 -9.40
CA GLU A 99 30.29 10.36 -9.70
C GLU A 99 30.79 11.79 -9.99
N LYS A 100 31.39 12.37 -8.94
CA LYS A 100 32.60 13.20 -8.92
C LYS A 100 32.85 14.14 -10.12
N LYS A 101 32.54 15.43 -9.93
CA LYS A 101 33.31 16.52 -10.57
C LYS A 101 34.61 16.73 -9.81
N ASN A 102 35.69 16.17 -10.33
CA ASN A 102 37.05 16.68 -10.12
C ASN A 102 37.68 16.88 -11.50
N THR A 103 37.61 18.09 -12.04
CA THR A 103 38.67 18.72 -12.86
C THR A 103 38.42 20.21 -12.86
#